data_AF-A0A841HPD0-F1
#
_entry.id   AF-A0A841HPD0-F1
#
_cell.length_a   1.000
_cell.length_b   1.000
_cell.length_c   1.000
_cell.angle_alpha   90.00
_cell.angle_beta   90.00
_cell.angle_gamma   90.00
#
_symmetry.space_group_name_H-M   'P 1'
#
loop_
_entity.id
_entity.type
_entity.pdbx_description
1 polymer ?
#
loop_
_entity_poly.entity_id
_entity_poly.type
_entity_poly.pdbx_seq_one_letter_code
_entity_poly.pdbx_strand_id
1 'polypeptide(L)'
;MKKCWYALLLIPLMAFAEGDISKVNSSIRVDAGEVAGDVSSVNGSITIEDGATTQDVETVNGSITIEDRVSVRAVDTVNGGIRIGDEVKAESVETVNGKVRFGSGAQVAQGVSTVNGSIEVAKGGDVRGKVETVNGSISLEAAQVGGGLKTTNGNITIGANSRVDGGILVEKPRGNWFNSHRKRPTITIGPDAVVNGTLKFEQDVDLFVSNRAKIGPVSGATAIMFAGDEPSSADREKVEK
;
A
#
# COMPACT_ATOMS: atom_id res chain seq x y z
N MET A 1 36.53 -42.42 -36.98
CA MET A 1 35.25 -42.49 -36.24
C MET A 1 35.53 -41.89 -34.86
N LYS A 2 34.93 -40.83 -34.32
CA LYS A 2 33.65 -40.14 -34.52
C LYS A 2 33.89 -38.64 -34.19
N LYS A 3 33.25 -37.72 -34.93
CA LYS A 3 33.23 -36.28 -34.63
C LYS A 3 32.23 -36.06 -33.48
N CYS A 4 32.64 -35.41 -32.39
CA CYS A 4 31.71 -34.89 -31.38
C CYS A 4 31.58 -33.38 -31.60
N TRP A 5 30.43 -32.95 -32.09
CA TRP A 5 30.02 -31.54 -32.14
C TRP A 5 29.54 -31.12 -30.75
N TYR A 6 30.09 -30.03 -30.21
CA TYR A 6 29.46 -29.26 -29.14
C TYR A 6 28.38 -28.38 -29.75
N ALA A 7 27.12 -28.64 -29.42
CA ALA A 7 26.03 -27.71 -29.68
C ALA A 7 26.02 -26.66 -28.56
N LEU A 8 26.47 -25.45 -28.88
CA LEU A 8 26.31 -24.29 -28.01
C LEU A 8 24.85 -23.84 -28.10
N LEU A 9 24.03 -24.18 -27.10
CA LEU A 9 22.69 -23.63 -26.93
C LEU A 9 22.83 -22.16 -26.50
N LEU A 10 22.78 -21.25 -27.48
CA LEU A 10 22.52 -19.84 -27.25
C LEU A 10 21.08 -19.70 -26.73
N ILE A 11 20.93 -19.48 -25.43
CA ILE A 11 19.69 -18.95 -24.86
C ILE A 11 19.68 -17.45 -25.22
N PRO A 12 18.70 -16.95 -25.98
CA PRO A 12 18.63 -15.52 -26.24
C PRO A 12 18.25 -14.83 -24.93
N LEU A 13 19.16 -14.02 -24.39
CA LEU A 13 18.87 -13.02 -23.38
C LEU A 13 18.05 -11.93 -24.11
N MET A 14 16.73 -12.02 -24.09
CA MET A 14 15.88 -10.91 -24.53
C MET A 14 15.93 -9.83 -23.44
N ALA A 15 16.91 -8.96 -23.54
CA ALA A 15 16.91 -7.66 -22.91
C ALA A 15 16.62 -6.63 -24.01
N PHE A 16 15.34 -6.41 -24.31
CA PHE A 16 14.94 -5.17 -24.97
C PHE A 16 14.80 -4.13 -23.86
N ALA A 17 15.82 -3.28 -23.70
CA ALA A 17 15.60 -2.01 -23.03
C ALA A 17 14.86 -1.12 -24.05
N GLU A 18 13.53 -1.17 -24.02
CA GLU A 18 12.71 -0.16 -24.69
C GLU A 18 12.91 1.19 -24.00
N GLY A 19 12.88 2.27 -24.79
CA GLY A 19 13.35 3.58 -24.37
C GLY A 19 12.47 4.24 -23.31
N ASP A 20 13.05 5.23 -22.63
CA ASP A 20 12.32 6.06 -21.67
C ASP A 20 11.31 6.98 -22.36
N ILE A 21 10.16 7.19 -21.72
CA ILE A 21 9.08 8.04 -22.22
C ILE A 21 8.89 9.20 -21.24
N SER A 22 9.25 10.40 -21.66
CA SER A 22 9.05 11.61 -20.85
C SER A 22 8.20 12.64 -21.58
N LYS A 23 7.21 13.22 -20.90
CA LYS A 23 6.37 14.29 -21.44
C LYS A 23 6.14 15.42 -20.45
N VAL A 24 5.88 16.61 -20.98
CA VAL A 24 5.42 17.77 -20.20
C VAL A 24 4.06 18.20 -20.75
N ASN A 25 3.10 18.44 -19.85
CA ASN A 25 1.72 18.83 -20.20
C ASN A 25 1.02 17.84 -21.15
N SER A 26 1.29 16.54 -20.99
CA SER A 26 0.70 15.51 -21.83
C SER A 26 0.65 14.19 -21.08
N SER A 27 -0.40 13.42 -21.38
CA SER A 27 -0.58 12.09 -20.83
C SER A 27 0.27 11.07 -21.60
N ILE A 28 0.65 10.01 -20.90
CA ILE A 28 1.40 8.89 -21.46
C ILE A 28 0.55 7.64 -21.32
N ARG A 29 0.55 6.84 -22.38
CA ARG A 29 0.04 5.47 -22.38
C ARG A 29 1.18 4.56 -22.84
N VAL A 30 1.40 3.48 -22.11
CA VAL A 30 2.17 2.31 -22.57
C VAL A 30 1.12 1.25 -22.89
N ASP A 31 1.12 0.76 -24.13
CA ASP A 31 0.06 -0.11 -24.61
C ASP A 31 0.21 -1.53 -24.03
N ALA A 32 -0.87 -2.31 -24.08
CA ALA A 32 -0.93 -3.62 -23.45
C ALA A 32 0.19 -4.56 -23.93
N GLY A 33 0.87 -5.20 -22.99
CA GLY A 33 1.98 -6.14 -23.26
C GLY A 33 3.27 -5.51 -23.77
N GLU A 34 3.35 -4.19 -23.89
CA GLU A 34 4.59 -3.50 -24.27
C GLU A 34 5.60 -3.49 -23.12
N VAL A 35 6.88 -3.30 -23.46
CA VAL A 35 7.92 -3.00 -22.48
C VAL A 35 8.31 -1.53 -22.66
N ALA A 36 8.53 -0.83 -21.56
CA ALA A 36 9.11 0.50 -21.57
C ALA A 36 10.18 0.62 -20.49
N GLY A 37 11.08 1.59 -20.66
CA GLY A 37 12.02 2.01 -19.61
C GLY A 37 11.29 2.80 -18.53
N ASP A 38 11.84 3.96 -18.19
CA ASP A 38 11.20 4.89 -17.27
C ASP A 38 10.11 5.71 -17.97
N VAL A 39 8.99 5.95 -17.28
CA VAL A 39 7.83 6.69 -17.79
C VAL A 39 7.53 7.87 -16.87
N SER A 40 7.72 9.09 -17.35
CA SER A 40 7.61 10.28 -16.51
C SER A 40 6.79 11.43 -17.12
N SER A 41 5.99 12.11 -16.29
CA SER A 41 5.26 13.32 -16.67
C SER A 41 5.23 14.38 -15.57
N VAL A 42 5.10 15.66 -15.92
CA VAL A 42 4.94 16.74 -14.93
C VAL A 42 3.47 17.11 -14.72
N ASN A 43 2.70 17.18 -15.80
CA ASN A 43 1.31 17.62 -15.82
C ASN A 43 0.52 16.72 -16.77
N GLY A 44 0.45 15.45 -16.42
CA GLY A 44 -0.16 14.43 -17.26
C GLY A 44 -0.40 13.17 -16.47
N SER A 45 -1.48 12.49 -16.81
CA SER A 45 -1.74 11.16 -16.25
C SER A 45 -0.93 10.13 -17.01
N ILE A 46 -0.57 9.04 -16.33
CA ILE A 46 0.13 7.92 -16.94
C ILE A 46 -0.77 6.69 -16.81
N THR A 47 -0.94 5.98 -17.93
CA THR A 47 -1.63 4.69 -17.97
C THR A 47 -0.67 3.63 -18.48
N ILE A 48 -0.45 2.59 -17.70
CA ILE A 48 0.29 1.40 -18.12
C ILE A 48 -0.74 0.29 -18.30
N GLU A 49 -0.96 -0.13 -19.54
CA GLU A 49 -2.02 -1.08 -19.87
C GLU A 49 -1.66 -2.53 -19.52
N ASP A 50 -2.66 -3.40 -19.61
CA ASP A 50 -2.61 -4.78 -19.14
C ASP A 50 -1.37 -5.54 -19.61
N GLY A 51 -0.71 -6.23 -18.67
CA GLY A 51 0.43 -7.10 -18.96
C GLY A 51 1.70 -6.39 -19.44
N ALA A 52 1.72 -5.05 -19.49
CA ALA A 52 2.91 -4.29 -19.84
C ALA A 52 4.00 -4.43 -18.75
N THR A 53 5.23 -4.09 -19.10
CA THR A 53 6.36 -4.05 -18.17
C THR A 53 7.08 -2.71 -18.25
N THR A 54 7.25 -2.04 -17.12
CA THR A 54 7.98 -0.77 -17.05
C THR A 54 8.99 -0.77 -15.90
N GLN A 55 9.93 0.17 -15.93
CA GLN A 55 10.80 0.43 -14.78
C GLN A 55 10.09 1.37 -13.81
N ASP A 56 10.40 2.67 -13.82
CA ASP A 56 9.72 3.63 -12.98
C ASP A 56 8.58 4.34 -13.69
N VAL A 57 7.52 4.63 -12.93
CA VAL A 57 6.38 5.41 -13.40
C VAL A 57 6.16 6.57 -12.45
N GLU A 58 6.43 7.78 -12.90
CA GLU A 58 6.38 8.98 -12.06
C GLU A 58 5.55 10.12 -12.66
N THR A 59 4.75 10.80 -11.84
CA THR A 59 4.14 12.07 -12.24
C THR A 59 4.03 13.08 -11.13
N VAL A 60 4.26 14.37 -11.42
CA VAL A 60 4.14 15.42 -10.40
C VAL A 60 2.67 15.78 -10.17
N ASN A 61 1.95 16.14 -11.24
CA ASN A 61 0.53 16.50 -11.19
C ASN A 61 -0.26 15.66 -12.19
N GLY A 62 -0.76 14.52 -11.72
CA GLY A 62 -1.49 13.57 -12.54
C GLY A 62 -1.79 12.30 -11.77
N SER A 63 -2.78 11.53 -12.21
CA SER A 63 -2.98 10.18 -11.67
C SER A 63 -2.15 9.17 -12.42
N ILE A 64 -1.72 8.12 -11.73
CA ILE A 64 -1.11 6.94 -12.34
C ILE A 64 -2.11 5.80 -12.25
N THR A 65 -2.42 5.20 -13.39
CA THR A 65 -3.19 3.96 -13.48
C THR A 65 -2.29 2.87 -14.03
N ILE A 66 -2.04 1.86 -13.22
CA ILE A 66 -1.41 0.62 -13.61
C ILE A 66 -2.54 -0.40 -13.74
N GLU A 67 -2.79 -0.88 -14.95
CA GLU A 67 -3.81 -1.91 -15.21
C GLU A 67 -3.31 -3.30 -14.76
N ASP A 68 -4.11 -4.32 -15.00
CA ASP A 68 -3.88 -5.66 -14.48
C ASP A 68 -2.56 -6.30 -14.99
N ARG A 69 -2.03 -7.25 -14.23
CA ARG A 69 -0.89 -8.11 -14.63
C ARG A 69 0.38 -7.37 -15.06
N VAL A 70 0.48 -6.07 -14.78
CA VAL A 70 1.68 -5.27 -15.06
C VAL A 70 2.83 -5.64 -14.12
N SER A 71 4.05 -5.58 -14.63
CA SER A 71 5.27 -5.59 -13.82
C SER A 71 5.92 -4.21 -13.87
N VAL A 72 6.00 -3.54 -12.72
CA VAL A 72 6.60 -2.22 -12.58
C VAL A 72 7.61 -2.24 -11.44
N ARG A 73 8.67 -1.43 -11.49
CA ARG A 73 9.61 -1.31 -10.37
C ARG A 73 9.04 -0.36 -9.32
N ALA A 74 8.97 0.93 -9.61
CA ALA A 74 8.41 1.93 -8.69
C ALA A 74 7.29 2.74 -9.34
N VAL A 75 6.36 3.19 -8.51
CA VAL A 75 5.24 4.06 -8.92
C VAL A 75 5.14 5.24 -7.95
N ASP A 76 5.37 6.44 -8.46
CA ASP A 76 5.55 7.62 -7.63
C ASP A 76 4.71 8.81 -8.12
N THR A 77 4.04 9.52 -7.20
CA THR A 77 3.41 10.80 -7.56
C THR A 77 3.41 11.83 -6.45
N VAL A 78 3.40 13.11 -6.80
CA VAL A 78 3.30 14.18 -5.80
C VAL A 78 1.84 14.56 -5.55
N ASN A 79 1.10 14.88 -6.60
CA ASN A 79 -0.30 15.31 -6.52
C ASN A 79 -1.14 14.46 -7.46
N GLY A 80 -1.58 13.31 -6.97
CA GLY A 80 -2.12 12.27 -7.81
C GLY A 80 -2.56 11.04 -7.03
N GLY A 81 -3.69 10.46 -7.43
CA GLY A 81 -4.04 9.11 -7.01
C GLY A 81 -3.27 8.07 -7.82
N ILE A 82 -2.91 6.97 -7.18
CA ILE A 82 -2.34 5.79 -7.81
C ILE A 82 -3.38 4.66 -7.74
N ARG A 83 -3.77 4.14 -8.90
CA ARG A 83 -4.57 2.92 -8.99
C ARG A 83 -3.67 1.82 -9.52
N ILE A 84 -3.51 0.76 -8.74
CA ILE A 84 -2.85 -0.48 -9.12
C ILE A 84 -3.93 -1.53 -9.36
N GLY A 85 -3.92 -2.15 -10.54
CA GLY A 85 -4.85 -3.17 -10.97
C GLY A 85 -4.65 -4.51 -10.26
N ASP A 86 -5.34 -5.54 -10.77
CA ASP A 86 -5.30 -6.89 -10.24
C ASP A 86 -4.00 -7.58 -10.67
N GLU A 87 -3.43 -8.41 -9.78
CA GLU A 87 -2.24 -9.23 -10.06
C GLU A 87 -0.99 -8.46 -10.53
N VAL A 88 -0.93 -7.15 -10.28
CA VAL A 88 0.23 -6.30 -10.55
C VAL A 88 1.39 -6.67 -9.61
N LYS A 89 2.62 -6.58 -10.11
CA LYS A 89 3.84 -6.69 -9.32
C LYS A 89 4.57 -5.35 -9.31
N ALA A 90 4.75 -4.78 -8.13
CA ALA A 90 5.53 -3.57 -7.90
C ALA A 90 6.63 -3.84 -6.86
N GLU A 91 7.73 -3.09 -6.90
CA GLU A 91 8.66 -3.05 -5.78
C GLU A 91 8.21 -2.03 -4.73
N SER A 92 7.89 -0.81 -5.14
CA SER A 92 7.46 0.29 -4.24
C SER A 92 6.38 1.15 -4.86
N VAL A 93 5.54 1.74 -4.01
CA VAL A 93 4.49 2.69 -4.42
C VAL A 93 4.42 3.86 -3.44
N GLU A 94 4.61 5.08 -3.92
CA GLU A 94 4.64 6.27 -3.07
C GLU A 94 3.76 7.40 -3.62
N THR A 95 3.06 8.12 -2.74
CA THR A 95 2.40 9.38 -3.12
C THR A 95 2.47 10.44 -2.03
N VAL A 96 2.62 11.72 -2.37
CA VAL A 96 2.56 12.78 -1.37
C VAL A 96 1.11 13.14 -1.06
N ASN A 97 0.32 13.48 -2.07
CA ASN A 97 -1.06 13.91 -1.93
C ASN A 97 -1.94 13.09 -2.89
N GLY A 98 -2.53 12.03 -2.38
CA GLY A 98 -3.44 11.23 -3.16
C GLY A 98 -3.76 9.89 -2.54
N LYS A 99 -4.64 9.16 -3.20
CA LYS A 99 -5.08 7.86 -2.74
C LYS A 99 -4.36 6.77 -3.50
N VAL A 100 -3.85 5.77 -2.79
CA VAL A 100 -3.31 4.53 -3.37
C VAL A 100 -4.34 3.43 -3.20
N ARG A 101 -4.73 2.78 -4.30
CA ARG A 101 -5.60 1.61 -4.28
C ARG A 101 -4.95 0.44 -4.99
N PHE A 102 -4.91 -0.72 -4.35
CA PHE A 102 -4.47 -1.97 -4.95
C PHE A 102 -5.67 -2.84 -5.27
N GLY A 103 -5.66 -3.41 -6.48
CA GLY A 103 -6.55 -4.47 -6.92
C GLY A 103 -6.28 -5.79 -6.21
N SER A 104 -7.08 -6.79 -6.57
CA SER A 104 -7.00 -8.12 -6.00
C SER A 104 -5.68 -8.79 -6.38
N GLY A 105 -5.03 -9.46 -5.43
CA GLY A 105 -3.81 -10.22 -5.70
C GLY A 105 -2.57 -9.38 -6.07
N ALA A 106 -2.63 -8.05 -6.00
CA ALA A 106 -1.48 -7.19 -6.25
C ALA A 106 -0.37 -7.44 -5.23
N GLN A 107 0.89 -7.40 -5.68
CA GLN A 107 2.07 -7.70 -4.86
C GLN A 107 3.04 -6.53 -4.84
N VAL A 108 3.46 -6.13 -3.64
CA VAL A 108 4.44 -5.06 -3.42
C VAL A 108 5.61 -5.58 -2.59
N ALA A 109 6.83 -5.50 -3.11
CA ALA A 109 7.99 -6.13 -2.48
C ALA A 109 8.58 -5.33 -1.30
N GLN A 110 8.69 -4.00 -1.42
CA GLN A 110 9.42 -3.15 -0.47
C GLN A 110 8.50 -2.34 0.44
N GLY A 111 7.36 -1.85 -0.06
CA GLY A 111 6.38 -1.14 0.74
C GLY A 111 5.55 -0.12 -0.02
N VAL A 112 4.63 0.50 0.72
CA VAL A 112 3.73 1.54 0.23
C VAL A 112 3.74 2.69 1.21
N SER A 113 3.93 3.91 0.72
CA SER A 113 3.95 5.10 1.57
C SER A 113 3.08 6.23 1.03
N THR A 114 2.49 7.01 1.93
CA THR A 114 1.86 8.28 1.56
C THR A 114 1.98 9.36 2.63
N VAL A 115 1.91 10.64 2.25
CA VAL A 115 1.87 11.74 3.23
C VAL A 115 0.44 12.13 3.58
N ASN A 116 -0.34 12.61 2.61
CA ASN A 116 -1.72 13.06 2.79
C ASN A 116 -2.64 12.24 1.90
N GLY A 117 -2.85 10.98 2.29
CA GLY A 117 -3.44 10.00 1.41
C GLY A 117 -3.89 8.74 2.12
N SER A 118 -4.91 8.10 1.56
CA SER A 118 -5.35 6.79 2.01
C SER A 118 -4.73 5.67 1.17
N ILE A 119 -4.46 4.55 1.82
CA ILE A 119 -3.96 3.32 1.21
C ILE A 119 -5.05 2.25 1.40
N GLU A 120 -5.51 1.66 0.30
CA GLU A 120 -6.47 0.55 0.30
C GLU A 120 -5.84 -0.66 -0.38
N VAL A 121 -5.70 -1.76 0.35
CA VAL A 121 -5.22 -3.04 -0.18
C VAL A 121 -6.40 -4.01 -0.24
N ALA A 122 -6.80 -4.39 -1.44
CA ALA A 122 -7.91 -5.30 -1.67
C ALA A 122 -7.54 -6.77 -1.40
N LYS A 123 -8.54 -7.64 -1.57
CA LYS A 123 -8.47 -9.07 -1.31
C LYS A 123 -7.27 -9.75 -1.94
N GLY A 124 -6.54 -10.51 -1.14
CA GLY A 124 -5.39 -11.28 -1.59
C GLY A 124 -4.17 -10.43 -1.95
N GLY A 125 -4.22 -9.10 -1.75
CA GLY A 125 -3.03 -8.26 -1.90
C GLY A 125 -1.96 -8.62 -0.86
N ASP A 126 -0.69 -8.58 -1.28
CA ASP A 126 0.48 -8.92 -0.48
C ASP A 126 1.52 -7.79 -0.53
N VAL A 127 1.66 -7.04 0.56
CA VAL A 127 2.72 -6.06 0.74
C VAL A 127 3.77 -6.65 1.67
N ARG A 128 4.90 -7.12 1.14
CA ARG A 128 5.93 -7.78 1.94
C ARG A 128 6.61 -6.83 2.93
N GLY A 129 6.74 -5.56 2.54
CA GLY A 129 7.31 -4.52 3.37
C GLY A 129 6.28 -3.75 4.19
N LYS A 130 6.58 -2.48 4.45
CA LYS A 130 5.76 -1.62 5.32
C LYS A 130 4.66 -0.91 4.55
N VAL A 131 3.57 -0.62 5.25
CA VAL A 131 2.52 0.29 4.76
C VAL A 131 2.43 1.48 5.70
N GLU A 132 2.72 2.68 5.19
CA GLU A 132 2.87 3.88 6.02
C GLU A 132 2.06 5.07 5.49
N THR A 133 1.41 5.84 6.36
CA THR A 133 0.78 7.11 6.00
C THR A 133 0.88 8.17 7.11
N VAL A 134 1.07 9.45 6.78
CA VAL A 134 1.09 10.51 7.81
C VAL A 134 -0.32 10.96 8.17
N ASN A 135 -1.12 11.38 7.18
CA ASN A 135 -2.43 12.02 7.35
C ASN A 135 -3.50 11.38 6.44
N GLY A 136 -3.61 10.07 6.44
CA GLY A 136 -4.75 9.41 5.80
C GLY A 136 -4.96 7.99 6.31
N SER A 137 -5.96 7.29 5.79
CA SER A 137 -6.37 6.00 6.35
C SER A 137 -5.66 4.83 5.66
N ILE A 138 -5.35 3.78 6.42
CA ILE A 138 -4.93 2.48 5.87
C ILE A 138 -6.12 1.52 6.00
N SER A 139 -6.50 0.84 4.91
CA SER A 139 -7.54 -0.19 4.92
C SER A 139 -7.04 -1.46 4.23
N LEU A 140 -7.18 -2.59 4.92
CA LEU A 140 -6.80 -3.92 4.42
C LEU A 140 -8.05 -4.80 4.35
N GLU A 141 -8.40 -5.34 3.19
CA GLU A 141 -9.50 -6.27 3.03
C GLU A 141 -8.96 -7.66 2.67
N ALA A 142 -9.00 -8.62 3.60
CA ALA A 142 -8.44 -9.96 3.40
C ALA A 142 -7.05 -9.95 2.73
N ALA A 143 -6.17 -9.05 3.20
CA ALA A 143 -4.86 -8.77 2.63
C ALA A 143 -3.74 -9.08 3.63
N GLN A 144 -2.51 -9.20 3.13
CA GLN A 144 -1.31 -9.45 3.93
C GLN A 144 -0.33 -8.27 3.88
N VAL A 145 0.21 -7.90 5.04
CA VAL A 145 1.30 -6.93 5.17
C VAL A 145 2.40 -7.54 6.03
N GLY A 146 3.63 -7.63 5.52
CA GLY A 146 4.75 -8.29 6.19
C GLY A 146 5.58 -7.39 7.12
N GLY A 147 5.73 -6.11 6.78
CA GLY A 147 6.60 -5.16 7.48
C GLY A 147 5.94 -4.35 8.60
N GLY A 148 4.63 -4.49 8.76
CA GLY A 148 3.83 -3.75 9.73
C GLY A 148 3.18 -2.51 9.17
N LEU A 149 2.30 -1.92 9.98
CA LEU A 149 1.57 -0.70 9.65
C LEU A 149 2.10 0.47 10.46
N LYS A 150 2.26 1.62 9.82
CA LYS A 150 2.67 2.86 10.50
C LYS A 150 1.78 4.02 10.14
N THR A 151 1.38 4.81 11.14
CA THR A 151 0.76 6.11 10.88
C THR A 151 1.04 7.15 11.95
N THR A 152 0.73 8.41 11.65
CA THR A 152 0.73 9.51 12.61
C THR A 152 -0.70 9.92 12.95
N ASN A 153 -1.51 10.37 11.98
CA ASN A 153 -2.87 10.88 12.24
C ASN A 153 -3.95 10.06 11.52
N GLY A 154 -3.58 8.91 10.97
CA GLY A 154 -4.41 8.07 10.13
C GLY A 154 -5.23 7.04 10.88
N ASN A 155 -6.46 6.82 10.43
CA ASN A 155 -7.22 5.64 10.87
C ASN A 155 -6.63 4.38 10.24
N ILE A 156 -6.68 3.26 10.97
CA ILE A 156 -6.27 1.96 10.45
C ILE A 156 -7.45 1.01 10.57
N THR A 157 -7.86 0.41 9.44
CA THR A 157 -8.87 -0.65 9.39
C THR A 157 -8.21 -1.92 8.88
N ILE A 158 -8.03 -2.89 9.77
CA ILE A 158 -7.62 -4.24 9.40
C ILE A 158 -8.91 -5.05 9.27
N GLY A 159 -9.38 -5.23 8.04
CA GLY A 159 -10.60 -5.96 7.73
C GLY A 159 -10.51 -7.45 8.03
N ALA A 160 -11.63 -8.14 7.81
CA ALA A 160 -11.74 -9.56 8.10
C ALA A 160 -10.71 -10.39 7.33
N ASN A 161 -10.16 -11.42 7.97
CA ASN A 161 -9.15 -12.33 7.40
C ASN A 161 -7.84 -11.65 6.94
N SER A 162 -7.60 -10.39 7.29
CA SER A 162 -6.34 -9.72 7.00
C SER A 162 -5.24 -10.17 7.97
N ARG A 163 -4.00 -10.19 7.48
CA ARG A 163 -2.81 -10.52 8.28
C ARG A 163 -1.82 -9.36 8.24
N VAL A 164 -1.37 -8.94 9.40
CA VAL A 164 -0.29 -7.97 9.55
C VAL A 164 0.80 -8.61 10.39
N ASP A 165 1.96 -8.79 9.80
CA ASP A 165 3.20 -9.09 10.50
C ASP A 165 3.95 -7.78 10.77
N GLY A 166 4.82 -7.74 11.78
CA GLY A 166 5.56 -6.51 12.15
C GLY A 166 4.82 -5.53 13.05
N GLY A 167 3.54 -5.77 13.37
CA GLY A 167 2.76 -4.99 14.33
C GLY A 167 2.19 -3.68 13.77
N ILE A 168 1.78 -2.80 14.68
CA ILE A 168 1.19 -1.49 14.36
C ILE A 168 1.93 -0.43 15.17
N LEU A 169 2.36 0.65 14.51
CA LEU A 169 2.94 1.83 15.15
C LEU A 169 2.11 3.07 14.83
N VAL A 170 1.56 3.71 15.86
CA VAL A 170 1.01 5.07 15.75
C VAL A 170 1.96 6.03 16.44
N GLU A 171 2.70 6.82 15.67
CA GLU A 171 3.67 7.78 16.19
C GLU A 171 2.96 9.03 16.71
N LYS A 172 3.59 9.71 17.68
CA LYS A 172 3.19 11.06 18.06
C LYS A 172 3.59 12.07 16.97
N PRO A 173 2.74 13.05 16.64
CA PRO A 173 3.11 14.12 15.71
C PRO A 173 4.30 14.92 16.25
N ARG A 174 5.26 15.27 15.37
CA ARG A 174 6.39 16.16 15.72
C ARG A 174 5.93 17.62 15.61
N GLY A 175 5.90 18.37 16.73
CA GLY A 175 5.57 19.82 16.73
C GLY A 175 4.95 20.34 18.04
N ASN A 176 4.96 21.67 18.22
CA ASN A 176 4.56 22.36 19.45
C ASN A 176 3.14 21.98 19.92
N TRP A 177 3.08 21.61 21.19
CA TRP A 177 1.95 21.08 21.97
C TRP A 177 0.73 22.03 22.13
N PHE A 178 0.71 23.18 21.46
CA PHE A 178 -0.28 24.26 21.69
C PHE A 178 -1.57 24.16 20.87
N ASN A 179 -1.81 23.11 20.07
CA ASN A 179 -3.06 22.97 19.31
C ASN A 179 -3.95 21.85 19.88
N SER A 180 -4.97 22.27 20.63
CA SER A 180 -5.88 21.47 21.46
C SER A 180 -7.01 20.74 20.71
N HIS A 181 -6.87 20.47 19.40
CA HIS A 181 -7.91 19.78 18.60
C HIS A 181 -7.31 18.62 17.80
N ARG A 182 -6.55 17.75 18.47
CA ARG A 182 -5.94 16.58 17.82
C ARG A 182 -7.00 15.48 17.68
N LYS A 183 -7.31 15.12 16.44
CA LYS A 183 -8.20 14.00 16.14
C LYS A 183 -7.52 12.71 16.61
N ARG A 184 -8.16 11.99 17.53
CA ARG A 184 -7.72 10.67 17.97
C ARG A 184 -7.87 9.69 16.80
N PRO A 185 -6.79 9.03 16.34
CA PRO A 185 -6.90 8.03 15.30
C PRO A 185 -7.74 6.84 15.77
N THR A 186 -8.63 6.35 14.92
CA THR A 186 -9.39 5.12 15.16
C THR A 186 -8.69 3.93 14.52
N ILE A 187 -8.45 2.90 15.31
CA ILE A 187 -7.79 1.66 14.90
C ILE A 187 -8.80 0.53 15.09
N THR A 188 -9.23 -0.10 14.00
CA THR A 188 -10.21 -1.19 14.02
C THR A 188 -9.57 -2.47 13.51
N ILE A 189 -9.64 -3.53 14.32
CA ILE A 189 -9.18 -4.87 13.97
C ILE A 189 -10.40 -5.78 13.86
N GLY A 190 -10.71 -6.18 12.63
CA GLY A 190 -11.87 -6.97 12.24
C GLY A 190 -11.78 -8.45 12.64
N PRO A 191 -12.84 -9.21 12.39
CA PRO A 191 -12.92 -10.62 12.78
C PRO A 191 -11.93 -11.48 12.00
N ASP A 192 -11.37 -12.50 12.67
CA ASP A 192 -10.41 -13.45 12.10
C ASP A 192 -9.12 -12.81 11.56
N ALA A 193 -8.93 -11.50 11.79
CA ALA A 193 -7.70 -10.80 11.49
C ALA A 193 -6.59 -11.22 12.47
N VAL A 194 -5.36 -11.25 11.97
CA VAL A 194 -4.18 -11.60 12.75
C VAL A 194 -3.15 -10.49 12.68
N VAL A 195 -2.81 -9.91 13.83
CA VAL A 195 -1.74 -8.92 13.96
C VAL A 195 -0.61 -9.54 14.79
N ASN A 196 0.44 -9.96 14.10
CA ASN A 196 1.67 -10.46 14.70
C ASN A 196 2.63 -9.30 14.95
N GLY A 197 3.12 -9.19 16.19
CA GLY A 197 3.99 -8.09 16.63
C GLY A 197 3.28 -7.13 17.58
N THR A 198 4.02 -6.14 18.08
CA THR A 198 3.52 -5.19 19.08
C THR A 198 2.62 -4.15 18.44
N LEU A 199 1.50 -3.86 19.08
CA LEU A 199 0.65 -2.71 18.76
C LEU A 199 1.07 -1.56 19.69
N LYS A 200 1.88 -0.64 19.17
CA LYS A 200 2.47 0.47 19.92
C LYS A 200 1.83 1.79 19.51
N PHE A 201 1.22 2.46 20.48
CA PHE A 201 0.57 3.76 20.31
C PHE A 201 1.31 4.80 21.15
N GLU A 202 1.86 5.83 20.51
CA GLU A 202 2.60 6.91 21.16
C GLU A 202 1.74 8.17 21.41
N GLN A 203 0.46 8.09 21.06
CA GLN A 203 -0.58 9.08 21.32
C GLN A 203 -1.91 8.36 21.58
N ASP A 204 -2.90 9.10 22.07
CA ASP A 204 -4.22 8.57 22.35
C ASP A 204 -4.93 8.13 21.07
N VAL A 205 -5.38 6.88 21.04
CA VAL A 205 -6.13 6.28 19.95
C VAL A 205 -7.42 5.64 20.47
N ASP A 206 -8.35 5.42 19.55
CA ASP A 206 -9.52 4.58 19.79
C ASP A 206 -9.26 3.21 19.19
N LEU A 207 -8.94 2.22 20.04
CA LEU A 207 -8.61 0.87 19.59
C LEU A 207 -9.81 -0.07 19.76
N PHE A 208 -10.38 -0.50 18.65
CA PHE A 208 -11.43 -1.51 18.57
C PHE A 208 -10.87 -2.84 18.08
N VAL A 209 -11.15 -3.92 18.82
CA VAL A 209 -10.66 -5.26 18.48
C VAL A 209 -11.80 -6.25 18.50
N SER A 210 -12.00 -6.97 17.41
CA SER A 210 -12.98 -8.06 17.36
C SER A 210 -12.59 -9.16 18.35
N ASN A 211 -13.57 -9.74 19.04
CA ASN A 211 -13.36 -10.93 19.88
C ASN A 211 -12.86 -12.16 19.11
N ARG A 212 -12.95 -12.16 17.77
CA ARG A 212 -12.41 -13.19 16.87
C ARG A 212 -11.00 -12.89 16.36
N ALA A 213 -10.47 -11.69 16.60
CA ALA A 213 -9.14 -11.31 16.15
C ALA A 213 -8.05 -11.90 17.06
N LYS A 214 -6.85 -12.11 16.49
CA LYS A 214 -5.64 -12.44 17.24
C LYS A 214 -4.66 -11.28 17.13
N ILE A 215 -4.26 -10.72 18.26
CA ILE A 215 -3.33 -9.58 18.30
C ILE A 215 -2.15 -9.89 19.20
N GLY A 216 -1.01 -9.28 18.90
CA GLY A 216 0.15 -9.24 19.79
C GLY A 216 -0.05 -8.28 20.97
N PRO A 217 1.01 -8.04 21.76
CA PRO A 217 0.94 -7.18 22.94
C PRO A 217 0.57 -5.75 22.55
N VAL A 218 -0.31 -5.13 23.35
CA VAL A 218 -0.75 -3.75 23.16
C VAL A 218 -0.02 -2.84 24.17
N SER A 219 0.48 -1.70 23.69
CA SER A 219 1.15 -0.69 24.50
C SER A 219 0.65 0.71 24.13
N GLY A 220 0.27 1.51 25.13
CA GLY A 220 -0.15 2.90 24.95
C GLY A 220 -1.61 3.10 24.54
N ALA A 221 -2.41 2.03 24.53
CA ALA A 221 -3.86 2.10 24.33
C ALA A 221 -4.56 0.98 25.11
N THR A 222 -5.86 1.15 25.34
CA THR A 222 -6.74 0.10 25.89
C THR A 222 -7.65 -0.40 24.78
N ALA A 223 -7.64 -1.71 24.54
CA ALA A 223 -8.49 -2.32 23.51
C ALA A 223 -9.95 -2.41 23.99
N ILE A 224 -10.88 -1.89 23.19
CA ILE A 224 -12.31 -2.08 23.34
C ILE A 224 -12.71 -3.27 22.49
N MET A 225 -13.08 -4.35 23.16
CA MET A 225 -13.53 -5.56 22.48
C MET A 225 -14.94 -5.37 21.94
N PHE A 226 -15.17 -5.77 20.68
CA PHE A 226 -16.49 -5.81 20.06
C PHE A 226 -16.80 -7.20 19.48
N ALA A 227 -18.08 -7.45 19.23
CA ALA A 227 -18.58 -8.66 18.59
C ALA A 227 -19.19 -8.33 17.22
N GLY A 228 -19.26 -9.34 16.33
CA GLY A 228 -19.76 -9.16 14.96
C GLY A 228 -18.65 -8.78 13.98
N ASP A 229 -19.05 -8.08 12.91
CA ASP A 229 -18.16 -7.73 11.80
C ASP A 229 -17.58 -6.31 11.95
N GLU A 230 -18.28 -5.40 12.64
CA GLU A 230 -17.85 -4.03 12.89
C GLU A 230 -18.21 -3.56 14.32
N PRO A 231 -17.50 -2.56 14.88
CA PRO A 231 -17.83 -1.98 16.19
C PRO A 231 -19.22 -1.31 16.19
N SER A 232 -20.05 -1.67 17.16
CA SER A 232 -21.39 -1.10 17.32
C SER A 232 -21.34 0.35 17.80
N SER A 233 -22.47 1.08 17.72
CA SER A 233 -22.59 2.42 18.29
C SER A 233 -22.31 2.45 19.79
N ALA A 234 -22.74 1.42 20.52
CA ALA A 234 -22.49 1.28 21.96
C ALA A 234 -21.00 1.06 22.27
N ASP A 235 -20.26 0.39 21.39
CA ASP A 235 -18.81 0.23 21.56
C ASP A 235 -18.08 1.56 21.34
N ARG A 236 -18.53 2.36 20.36
CA ARG A 236 -17.96 3.68 20.08
C ARG A 236 -18.20 4.68 21.21
N GLU A 237 -19.32 4.58 21.92
CA GLU A 237 -19.58 5.44 23.09
C GLU A 237 -18.60 5.18 24.26
N LYS A 238 -17.99 3.99 24.34
CA LYS A 238 -17.04 3.66 25.42
C LYS A 238 -15.72 4.44 25.32
N VAL A 239 -15.41 5.05 24.17
CA VAL A 239 -14.17 5.84 23.99
C VAL A 239 -14.38 7.34 24.20
N GLU A 240 -15.64 7.79 24.31
CA GLU A 240 -16.03 9.18 24.57
C GLU A 240 -16.11 9.52 26.06
N LYS A 241 -16.00 8.52 26.95
CA LYS A 241 -16.01 8.66 28.42
C LYS A 241 -14.60 8.52 28.99
#